data_AF-G3MFF9-F1
#
_entry.id   AF-G3MFF9-F1
#
_cell.length_a   1.000
_cell.length_b   1.000
_cell.length_c   1.000
_cell.angle_alpha   90.00
_cell.angle_beta   90.00
_cell.angle_gamma   90.00
#
_symmetry.space_group_name_H-M   'P 1'
#
loop_
_entity.id
_entity.type
_entity.pdbx_description
1 polymer ?
#
loop_
_entity_poly.entity_id
_entity_poly.type
_entity_poly.pdbx_seq_one_letter_code
_entity_poly.pdbx_strand_id
1 'polypeptide(L)'
;MLLLTTPHEEGMHRSTILVAAIYVVVVSCQRTWVSKTCNGWEVRVRGAPRPDTFCKPRLTSRWELKKRRFCVCKRGRIRNAWGQCITMQQCNHCKRRKNQDFNYCESACPWTCNRPIPRVCTFQCVVGCACAPGFVRDPRRNSKTCISARRCPPRCPANSRFELCI
;
A
#
# COMPACT_ATOMS: atom_id res chain seq x y z
N MET A 1 -11.78 -63.83 40.08
CA MET A 1 -12.88 -62.88 39.81
C MET A 1 -12.28 -61.48 39.81
N LEU A 2 -12.34 -60.80 38.67
CA LEU A 2 -12.20 -59.35 38.39
C LEU A 2 -10.95 -58.59 38.92
N LEU A 3 -10.14 -58.11 37.98
CA LEU A 3 -9.67 -56.71 38.00
C LEU A 3 -9.92 -56.08 36.62
N LEU A 4 -10.58 -54.92 36.66
CA LEU A 4 -11.09 -54.11 35.56
C LEU A 4 -9.96 -53.28 34.93
N THR A 5 -9.90 -53.21 33.60
CA THR A 5 -9.22 -52.12 32.88
C THR A 5 -10.27 -51.25 32.17
N THR A 6 -10.17 -49.95 32.37
CA THR A 6 -11.16 -48.92 32.03
C THR A 6 -11.12 -48.50 30.55
N PRO A 7 -12.26 -48.12 29.94
CA PRO A 7 -12.40 -47.82 28.50
C PRO A 7 -12.11 -46.33 28.12
N HIS A 8 -11.09 -45.70 28.71
CA HIS A 8 -10.94 -44.23 28.70
C HIS A 8 -9.87 -43.65 27.72
N GLU A 9 -9.14 -44.46 26.95
CA GLU A 9 -8.07 -43.96 26.05
C GLU A 9 -8.50 -43.68 24.61
N GLU A 10 -9.60 -44.26 24.12
CA GLU A 10 -10.04 -44.12 22.72
C GLU A 10 -10.69 -42.74 22.41
N GLY A 11 -11.20 -42.04 23.43
CA GLY A 11 -11.96 -40.79 23.28
C GLY A 11 -11.09 -39.52 23.18
N MET A 12 -9.91 -39.53 23.82
CA MET A 12 -9.02 -38.36 23.88
C MET A 12 -8.25 -38.18 22.56
N HIS A 13 -7.78 -39.28 21.94
CA HIS A 13 -7.09 -39.25 20.64
C HIS A 13 -8.02 -38.85 19.50
N ARG A 14 -9.26 -39.37 19.46
CA ARG A 14 -10.24 -38.98 18.45
C ARG A 14 -10.59 -37.49 18.53
N SER A 15 -10.74 -36.96 19.74
CA SER A 15 -11.02 -35.54 19.98
C SER A 15 -9.83 -34.64 19.62
N THR A 16 -8.59 -35.02 19.97
CA THR A 16 -7.39 -34.26 19.59
C THR A 16 -7.12 -34.30 18.09
N ILE A 17 -7.34 -35.43 17.42
CA ILE A 17 -7.22 -35.54 15.95
C ILE A 17 -8.26 -34.65 15.25
N LEU A 18 -9.50 -34.60 15.73
CA LEU A 18 -10.55 -33.74 15.18
C LEU A 18 -10.21 -32.24 15.36
N VAL A 19 -9.75 -31.84 16.55
CA VAL A 19 -9.35 -30.46 16.82
C VAL A 19 -8.14 -30.06 15.97
N ALA A 20 -7.14 -30.94 15.84
CA ALA A 20 -5.99 -30.71 14.97
C ALA A 20 -6.39 -30.61 13.49
N ALA A 21 -7.30 -31.47 13.01
CA ALA A 21 -7.81 -31.42 11.65
C ALA A 21 -8.60 -30.13 11.36
N ILE A 22 -9.48 -29.70 12.28
CA ILE A 22 -10.21 -28.43 12.18
C ILE A 22 -9.23 -27.25 12.17
N TYR A 23 -8.23 -27.26 13.06
CA TYR A 23 -7.20 -26.23 13.11
C TYR A 23 -6.39 -26.18 11.82
N VAL A 24 -5.98 -27.33 11.27
CA VAL A 24 -5.30 -27.41 9.96
C VAL A 24 -6.19 -26.90 8.83
N VAL A 25 -7.48 -27.26 8.79
CA VAL A 25 -8.43 -26.74 7.77
C VAL A 25 -8.60 -25.23 7.89
N VAL A 26 -8.73 -24.68 9.11
CA VAL A 26 -8.86 -23.23 9.36
C VAL A 26 -7.57 -22.50 8.96
N VAL A 27 -6.40 -23.01 9.34
CA VAL A 27 -5.08 -22.43 8.97
C VAL A 27 -4.82 -22.55 7.46
N SER A 28 -5.28 -23.61 6.82
CA SER A 28 -5.22 -23.78 5.36
C SER A 28 -6.19 -22.85 4.62
N CYS A 29 -7.38 -22.62 5.19
CA CYS A 29 -8.39 -21.72 4.64
C CYS A 29 -7.98 -20.24 4.78
N GLN A 30 -7.23 -19.90 5.83
CA GLN A 30 -6.66 -18.57 6.05
C GLN A 30 -5.51 -18.21 5.09
N ARG A 31 -4.92 -19.20 4.39
CA ARG A 31 -3.68 -18.99 3.62
C ARG A 31 -3.83 -18.48 2.18
N THR A 32 -5.03 -18.18 1.66
CA THR A 32 -5.15 -17.59 0.30
C THR A 32 -6.26 -16.57 0.13
N TRP A 33 -6.35 -15.56 1.00
CA TRP A 33 -7.07 -14.32 0.65
C TRP A 33 -6.20 -13.38 -0.23
N VAL A 34 -5.54 -13.92 -1.26
CA VAL A 34 -5.07 -13.08 -2.38
C VAL A 34 -6.30 -12.83 -3.23
N SER A 35 -6.88 -11.64 -3.07
CA SER A 35 -8.02 -11.19 -3.87
C SER A 35 -7.78 -11.51 -5.35
N LYS A 36 -8.61 -12.41 -5.91
CA LYS A 36 -8.54 -12.80 -7.33
C LYS A 36 -9.07 -11.70 -8.25
N THR A 37 -9.68 -10.66 -7.70
CA THR A 37 -10.27 -9.55 -8.44
C THR A 37 -9.32 -8.36 -8.47
N CYS A 38 -9.05 -7.84 -9.66
CA CYS A 38 -8.32 -6.59 -9.83
C CYS A 38 -9.20 -5.38 -9.47
N ASN A 39 -8.59 -4.22 -9.22
CA ASN A 39 -9.38 -3.00 -8.99
C ASN A 39 -10.14 -2.59 -10.27
N GLY A 40 -11.17 -1.75 -10.14
CA GLY A 40 -12.04 -1.34 -11.25
C GLY A 40 -11.33 -0.62 -12.42
N TRP A 41 -10.09 -0.17 -12.23
CA TRP A 41 -9.24 0.49 -13.24
C TRP A 41 -8.12 -0.40 -13.79
N GLU A 42 -8.09 -1.67 -13.38
CA GLU A 42 -7.13 -2.67 -13.80
C GLU A 42 -7.79 -3.78 -14.61
N VAL A 43 -6.97 -4.52 -15.36
CA VAL A 43 -7.34 -5.76 -16.01
C VAL A 43 -6.49 -6.89 -15.48
N ARG A 44 -7.09 -8.08 -15.38
CA ARG A 44 -6.36 -9.29 -15.02
C ARG A 44 -5.52 -9.75 -16.21
N VAL A 45 -4.24 -9.98 -15.97
CA VAL A 45 -3.29 -10.56 -16.93
C VAL A 45 -3.51 -12.07 -16.96
N ARG A 46 -3.73 -12.63 -18.16
CA ARG A 46 -3.74 -14.08 -18.38
C ARG A 46 -2.30 -14.55 -18.60
N GLY A 47 -1.89 -15.64 -17.95
CA GLY A 47 -0.52 -16.15 -18.02
C GLY A 47 0.44 -15.41 -17.08
N ALA A 48 1.69 -15.22 -17.51
CA ALA A 48 2.74 -14.64 -16.66
C ALA A 48 2.46 -13.15 -16.30
N PRO A 49 2.78 -12.72 -15.07
CA PRO A 49 2.58 -11.33 -14.65
C PRO A 49 3.51 -10.40 -15.43
N ARG A 50 2.99 -9.20 -15.79
CA ARG A 50 3.71 -8.23 -16.62
C ARG A 50 3.94 -6.91 -15.87
N PRO A 51 4.94 -6.09 -16.27
CA PRO A 51 5.12 -4.78 -15.68
C PRO A 51 3.97 -3.84 -16.07
N ASP A 52 3.81 -2.77 -15.30
CA ASP A 52 2.90 -1.67 -15.60
C ASP A 52 3.66 -0.49 -16.22
N THR A 53 2.95 0.43 -16.87
CA THR A 53 3.51 1.69 -17.36
C THR A 53 3.30 2.77 -16.30
N PHE A 54 4.30 3.64 -16.09
CA PHE A 54 4.26 4.65 -15.03
C PHE A 54 4.25 6.07 -15.58
N CYS A 55 3.49 6.96 -14.92
CA CYS A 55 3.43 8.38 -15.28
C CYS A 55 4.75 9.10 -15.07
N LYS A 56 5.36 8.94 -13.89
CA LYS A 56 6.65 9.54 -13.55
C LYS A 56 7.59 8.49 -12.97
N PRO A 57 8.25 7.69 -13.82
CA PRO A 57 9.12 6.61 -13.35
C PRO A 57 10.20 7.09 -12.37
N ARG A 58 10.76 8.29 -12.58
CA ARG A 58 11.78 8.89 -11.69
C ARG A 58 11.28 9.20 -10.27
N LEU A 59 9.97 9.26 -10.04
CA LEU A 59 9.37 9.49 -8.72
C LEU A 59 8.87 8.19 -8.07
N THR A 60 8.93 7.07 -8.80
CA THR A 60 8.48 5.77 -8.32
C THR A 60 9.68 4.97 -7.79
N SER A 61 9.49 4.21 -6.72
CA SER A 61 10.56 3.36 -6.18
C SER A 61 11.02 2.32 -7.20
N ARG A 62 12.32 1.96 -7.15
CA ARG A 62 12.89 0.96 -8.06
C ARG A 62 12.18 -0.40 -7.96
N TRP A 63 11.73 -0.76 -6.76
CA TRP A 63 10.95 -1.96 -6.49
C TRP A 63 9.59 -1.93 -7.19
N GLU A 64 8.84 -0.83 -7.06
CA GLU A 64 7.52 -0.70 -7.69
C GLU A 64 7.59 -0.66 -9.23
N LEU A 65 8.64 -0.06 -9.80
CA LEU A 65 8.89 -0.09 -11.26
C LEU A 65 9.13 -1.50 -11.79
N LYS A 66 9.88 -2.32 -11.05
CA LYS A 66 10.23 -3.69 -11.46
C LYS A 66 9.15 -4.72 -11.13
N LYS A 67 8.17 -4.36 -10.29
CA LYS A 67 7.12 -5.25 -9.83
C LYS A 67 6.27 -5.79 -10.99
N ARG A 68 6.24 -7.11 -11.12
CA ARG A 68 5.41 -7.85 -12.08
C ARG A 68 4.03 -8.02 -11.46
N ARG A 69 2.97 -7.64 -12.18
CA ARG A 69 1.60 -7.63 -11.64
C ARG A 69 0.68 -8.52 -12.47
N PHE A 70 -0.21 -9.23 -11.79
CA PHE A 70 -1.36 -9.89 -12.42
C PHE A 70 -2.52 -8.91 -12.66
N CYS A 71 -2.50 -7.75 -12.01
CA CYS A 71 -3.45 -6.67 -12.22
C CYS A 71 -2.69 -5.44 -12.71
N VAL A 72 -3.01 -5.01 -13.92
CA VAL A 72 -2.28 -3.95 -14.64
C VAL A 72 -3.29 -2.94 -15.13
N CYS A 73 -2.86 -1.68 -15.28
CA CYS A 73 -3.77 -0.63 -15.69
C CYS A 73 -4.47 -0.96 -17.02
N LYS A 74 -5.77 -0.63 -17.07
CA LYS A 74 -6.58 -0.70 -18.30
C LYS A 74 -5.90 0.11 -19.43
N ARG A 75 -6.19 -0.24 -20.69
CA ARG A 75 -5.70 0.48 -21.86
C ARG A 75 -5.99 1.99 -21.73
N GLY A 76 -4.99 2.82 -22.04
CA GLY A 76 -5.08 4.29 -21.93
C GLY A 76 -4.86 4.86 -20.52
N ARG A 77 -4.63 3.99 -19.52
CA ARG A 77 -4.24 4.38 -18.16
C ARG A 77 -2.79 4.02 -17.87
N ILE A 78 -2.22 4.72 -16.90
CA ILE A 78 -0.85 4.58 -16.45
C ILE A 78 -0.81 4.66 -14.92
N ARG A 79 0.15 3.97 -14.29
CA ARG A 79 0.28 3.91 -12.84
C ARG A 79 0.98 5.16 -12.30
N ASN A 80 0.41 5.77 -11.26
CA ASN A 80 1.03 6.90 -10.54
C ASN A 80 2.00 6.40 -9.45
N ALA A 81 2.66 7.33 -8.76
CA ALA A 81 3.62 7.04 -7.71
C ALA A 81 3.02 6.32 -6.47
N TRP A 82 1.70 6.36 -6.26
CA TRP A 82 0.99 5.64 -5.19
C TRP A 82 0.45 4.28 -5.63
N GLY A 83 0.81 3.82 -6.84
CA GLY A 83 0.36 2.53 -7.35
C GLY A 83 -1.08 2.54 -7.86
N GLN A 84 -1.69 3.68 -8.13
CA GLN A 84 -3.06 3.79 -8.66
C GLN A 84 -3.05 4.01 -10.19
N CYS A 85 -4.06 3.51 -10.90
CA CYS A 85 -4.20 3.70 -12.34
C CYS A 85 -4.92 5.02 -12.68
N ILE A 86 -4.18 5.99 -13.21
CA ILE A 86 -4.67 7.31 -13.62
C ILE A 86 -4.76 7.42 -15.14
N THR A 87 -5.49 8.41 -15.65
CA THR A 87 -5.54 8.72 -17.08
C THR A 87 -4.29 9.48 -17.53
N MET A 88 -3.99 9.44 -18.83
CA MET A 88 -2.90 10.23 -19.40
C MET A 88 -3.10 11.75 -19.19
N GLN A 89 -4.34 12.23 -19.22
CA GLN A 89 -4.66 13.64 -18.97
C GLN A 89 -4.32 14.05 -17.53
N GLN A 90 -4.67 13.21 -16.54
CA GLN A 90 -4.32 13.43 -15.14
C GLN A 90 -2.80 13.46 -14.93
N CYS A 91 -2.08 12.53 -15.57
CA CYS A 91 -0.62 12.54 -15.58
C CYS A 91 -0.06 13.84 -16.19
N ASN A 92 -0.60 14.24 -17.35
CA ASN A 92 -0.18 15.45 -18.05
C ASN A 92 -0.45 16.73 -17.24
N HIS A 93 -1.54 16.78 -16.48
CA HIS A 93 -1.85 17.89 -15.57
C HIS A 93 -0.71 18.14 -14.57
N CYS A 94 -0.10 17.06 -14.05
CA CYS A 94 1.01 17.16 -13.12
C CYS A 94 2.39 17.09 -13.78
N LYS A 95 2.51 16.86 -15.10
CA LYS A 95 3.78 16.53 -15.78
C LYS A 95 4.92 17.49 -15.47
N ARG A 96 4.67 18.81 -15.46
CA ARG A 96 5.70 19.84 -15.18
C ARG A 96 5.96 20.10 -13.69
N ARG A 97 5.16 19.54 -12.78
CA ARG A 97 5.33 19.70 -11.33
C ARG A 97 6.47 18.78 -10.85
N LYS A 98 7.58 19.35 -10.40
CA LYS A 98 8.71 18.58 -9.88
C LYS A 98 8.33 17.87 -8.58
N ASN A 99 8.76 16.62 -8.43
CA ASN A 99 8.55 15.80 -7.22
C ASN A 99 7.08 15.61 -6.82
N GLN A 100 6.17 15.77 -7.78
CA GLN A 100 4.74 15.60 -7.61
C GLN A 100 4.19 14.65 -8.64
N ASP A 101 3.15 13.93 -8.29
CA ASP A 101 2.37 13.11 -9.22
C ASP A 101 0.87 13.28 -8.92
N PHE A 102 0.01 12.84 -9.83
CA PHE A 102 -1.45 12.94 -9.61
C PHE A 102 -1.88 11.93 -8.54
N ASN A 103 -2.60 12.40 -7.52
CA ASN A 103 -3.17 11.59 -6.45
C ASN A 103 -4.69 11.82 -6.39
N TYR A 104 -5.46 10.73 -6.28
CA TYR A 104 -6.90 10.80 -6.05
C TYR A 104 -7.25 11.14 -4.59
N CYS A 105 -6.34 10.89 -3.65
CA CYS A 105 -6.57 11.14 -2.24
C CYS A 105 -5.27 11.56 -1.55
N GLU A 106 -4.90 12.83 -1.72
CA GLU A 106 -3.91 13.43 -0.84
C GLU A 106 -4.58 13.82 0.47
N SER A 107 -3.87 13.67 1.59
CA SER A 107 -4.35 14.15 2.88
C SER A 107 -4.64 15.65 2.83
N ALA A 108 -5.74 16.09 3.44
CA ALA A 108 -6.03 17.51 3.67
C ALA A 108 -4.95 18.21 4.52
N CYS A 109 -4.17 17.43 5.30
CA CYS A 109 -3.06 17.91 6.12
C CYS A 109 -1.74 17.23 5.70
N PRO A 110 -1.21 17.57 4.52
CA PRO A 110 -0.01 16.93 4.00
C PRO A 110 1.22 17.36 4.79
N TRP A 111 2.20 16.46 4.85
CA TRP A 111 3.44 16.71 5.58
C TRP A 111 4.23 17.85 4.96
N THR A 112 4.77 18.70 5.82
CA THR A 112 5.56 19.86 5.45
C THR A 112 6.91 19.79 6.18
N CYS A 113 7.99 20.02 5.45
CA CYS A 113 9.35 19.99 5.99
C CYS A 113 9.49 20.95 7.17
N ASN A 114 10.18 20.52 8.23
CA ASN A 114 10.39 21.30 9.47
C ASN A 114 9.11 21.81 10.16
N ARG A 115 7.93 21.27 9.82
CA ARG A 115 6.68 21.56 10.53
C ARG A 115 6.25 20.33 11.35
N PRO A 116 5.57 20.52 12.50
CA PRO A 116 5.00 19.41 13.24
C PRO A 116 4.06 18.59 12.37
N ILE A 117 4.12 17.26 12.50
CA ILE A 117 3.12 16.38 11.88
C ILE A 117 1.75 16.70 12.52
N PRO A 118 0.71 16.99 11.71
CA PRO A 118 -0.63 17.26 12.23
C PRO A 118 -1.16 16.09 13.07
N ARG A 119 -1.48 16.34 14.35
CA ARG A 119 -2.08 15.32 15.23
C ARG A 119 -3.56 15.09 14.95
N VAL A 120 -4.23 16.14 14.48
CA VAL A 120 -5.65 16.13 14.10
C VAL A 120 -5.71 16.46 12.61
N CYS A 121 -6.35 15.59 11.84
CA CYS A 121 -6.62 15.82 10.44
C CYS A 121 -7.94 15.16 10.04
N THR A 122 -8.66 15.77 9.11
CA THR A 122 -9.86 15.16 8.53
C THR A 122 -9.48 14.06 7.56
N PHE A 123 -10.34 13.05 7.40
CA PHE A 123 -10.18 11.99 6.39
C PHE A 123 -10.52 12.43 4.96
N GLN A 124 -10.53 13.74 4.70
CA GLN A 124 -10.88 14.29 3.40
C GLN A 124 -9.76 14.07 2.39
N CYS A 125 -10.14 13.63 1.20
CA CYS A 125 -9.26 13.47 0.05
C CYS A 125 -9.18 14.77 -0.75
N VAL A 126 -7.97 15.31 -0.89
CA VAL A 126 -7.71 16.42 -1.82
C VAL A 126 -7.19 15.83 -3.13
N VAL A 127 -8.00 15.91 -4.18
CA VAL A 127 -7.64 15.42 -5.51
C VAL A 127 -6.71 16.41 -6.20
N GLY A 128 -5.62 15.94 -6.80
CA GLY A 128 -4.75 16.78 -7.63
C GLY A 128 -3.28 16.36 -7.62
N CYS A 129 -2.39 17.30 -7.95
CA CYS A 129 -0.96 17.05 -7.85
C CYS A 129 -0.50 17.12 -6.39
N ALA A 130 0.06 16.01 -5.92
CA ALA A 130 0.54 15.87 -4.55
C ALA A 130 2.03 15.53 -4.53
N CYS A 131 2.71 15.79 -3.40
CA CYS A 131 4.11 15.40 -3.25
C CYS A 131 4.20 13.87 -3.32
N ALA A 132 4.97 13.35 -4.26
CA ALA A 132 5.11 11.90 -4.44
C ALA A 132 5.72 11.25 -3.18
N PRO A 133 5.55 9.93 -2.98
CA PRO A 133 6.19 9.21 -1.87
C PRO A 133 7.69 9.52 -1.75
N GLY A 134 8.14 9.85 -0.54
CA GLY A 134 9.52 10.29 -0.28
C GLY A 134 9.74 11.81 -0.35
N PHE A 135 8.71 12.59 -0.67
CA PHE A 135 8.76 14.05 -0.73
C PHE A 135 7.73 14.69 0.19
N VAL A 136 8.05 15.87 0.71
CA VAL A 136 7.18 16.70 1.57
C VAL A 136 7.08 18.11 1.02
N ARG A 137 6.06 18.87 1.43
CA ARG A 137 5.90 20.27 1.03
C ARG A 137 7.06 21.11 1.57
N ASP A 138 7.51 22.04 0.74
CA ASP A 138 8.43 23.09 1.16
C ASP A 138 7.73 24.04 2.16
N PRO A 139 8.34 24.38 3.31
CA PRO A 139 7.72 25.24 4.32
C PRO A 139 7.62 26.72 3.91
N ARG A 140 8.27 27.15 2.83
CA ARG A 140 8.20 28.53 2.35
C ARG A 140 6.76 28.89 1.96
N ARG A 141 6.26 30.02 2.46
CA ARG A 141 4.92 30.53 2.12
C ARG A 141 4.77 30.61 0.60
N ASN A 142 3.62 30.16 0.09
CA ASN A 142 3.26 30.09 -1.33
C ASN A 142 4.06 29.12 -2.21
N SER A 143 4.98 28.34 -1.62
CA SER A 143 5.67 27.31 -2.38
C SER A 143 4.75 26.11 -2.64
N LYS A 144 4.46 25.85 -3.92
CA LYS A 144 3.85 24.60 -4.38
C LYS A 144 4.91 23.54 -4.69
N THR A 145 6.12 23.65 -4.13
CA THR A 145 7.22 22.71 -4.42
C THR A 145 7.27 21.59 -3.39
N CYS A 146 7.83 20.46 -3.82
CA CYS A 146 8.07 19.31 -2.97
C CYS A 146 9.56 19.02 -2.91
N ILE A 147 10.07 18.79 -1.71
CA ILE A 147 11.47 18.53 -1.42
C ILE A 147 11.63 17.18 -0.75
N SER A 148 12.83 16.60 -0.81
CA SER A 148 13.08 15.26 -0.30
C SER A 148 12.88 15.20 1.21
N ALA A 149 12.01 14.30 1.67
CA ALA A 149 11.74 14.08 3.09
C ALA A 149 12.97 13.55 3.84
N ARG A 150 13.90 12.88 3.13
CA ARG A 150 15.19 12.45 3.71
C ARG A 150 16.08 13.64 4.08
N ARG A 151 16.07 14.70 3.27
CA ARG A 151 16.91 15.89 3.50
C ARG A 151 16.26 16.88 4.45
N CYS A 152 14.93 16.98 4.39
CA CYS A 152 14.17 17.78 5.33
C CYS A 152 12.94 17.00 5.79
N PRO A 153 13.05 16.25 6.90
CA PRO A 153 11.91 15.56 7.47
C PRO A 153 10.93 16.54 8.13
N PRO A 154 9.66 16.15 8.32
CA PRO A 154 8.76 16.85 9.21
C PRO A 154 9.23 16.70 10.67
N ARG A 155 8.79 17.62 11.55
CA ARG A 155 9.10 17.55 12.99
C ARG A 155 8.27 16.45 13.64
N CYS A 156 8.98 15.52 14.27
CA CYS A 156 8.38 14.40 14.98
C CYS A 156 8.02 14.80 16.42
N PRO A 157 6.98 14.20 17.02
CA PRO A 157 6.76 14.23 18.46
C PRO A 157 7.98 13.76 19.27
N ALA A 158 8.01 14.06 20.57
CA ALA A 158 9.05 13.58 21.47
C ALA A 158 9.21 12.05 21.38
N ASN A 159 10.46 11.57 21.45
CA ASN A 159 10.83 10.15 21.40
C ASN A 159 10.36 9.41 20.14
N SER A 160 10.17 10.12 19.02
CA SER A 160 9.81 9.52 17.74
C SER A 160 10.72 10.01 16.61
N ARG A 161 10.83 9.20 15.55
CA ARG A 161 11.64 9.51 14.37
C ARG A 161 10.83 9.37 13.09
N PHE A 162 11.19 10.14 12.08
CA PHE A 162 10.60 10.05 10.76
C PHE A 162 11.27 8.93 9.97
N GLU A 163 10.48 8.05 9.39
CA GLU A 163 10.96 6.95 8.54
C GLU A 163 10.14 6.88 7.25
N LEU A 164 10.82 6.64 6.13
CA LEU A 164 10.14 6.40 4.86
C LEU A 164 9.82 4.91 4.74
N CYS A 165 8.57 4.59 4.42
CA CYS A 165 8.17 3.23 4.07
C CYS A 165 8.72 2.90 2.67
N ILE A 166 9.91 2.31 2.62
CA ILE A 166 10.63 1.96 1.38
C ILE A 166 10.29 0.56 0.90
#